data_AF-A0A9C9KRX0-F1
#
_entry.id   AF-A0A9C9KRX0-F1
#
_cell.length_a   1.000
_cell.length_b   1.000
_cell.length_c   1.000
_cell.angle_alpha   90.00
_cell.angle_beta   90.00
_cell.angle_gamma   90.00
#
_symmetry.space_group_name_H-M   'P 1'
#
loop_
_entity.id
_entity.type
_entity.pdbx_description
1 polymer ?
#
loop_
_entity_poly.entity_id
_entity_poly.type
_entity_poly.pdbx_seq_one_letter_code
_entity_poly.pdbx_strand_id
1 'polypeptide(L)'
;GNDNLALHQAPEGHEIAGGRLDHIGFILNTAADVDVWYAWLLEHNVVIKTEPRTHRDSARSFYCCDPGGTVVQMIYHPPLSQS
;
A
#
# COMPACT_ATOMS: atom_id res chain seq x y z
N GLY A 1 9.50 10.85 -4.45
CA GLY A 1 8.56 9.73 -4.54
C GLY A 1 7.91 9.79 -5.89
N ASN A 2 7.90 8.68 -6.62
CA ASN A 2 7.15 8.57 -7.87
C ASN A 2 5.91 7.75 -7.54
N ASP A 3 4.80 8.42 -7.25
CA ASP A 3 3.55 7.79 -6.86
C ASP A 3 2.83 7.27 -8.10
N ASN A 4 2.65 5.95 -8.19
CA ASN A 4 1.87 5.33 -9.26
C ASN A 4 0.40 5.27 -8.83
N LEU A 5 -0.38 6.25 -9.26
CA LEU A 5 -1.84 6.24 -9.13
C LEU A 5 -2.44 5.35 -10.24
N ALA A 6 -2.93 4.16 -9.91
CA ALA A 6 -3.66 3.32 -10.86
C ALA A 6 -5.17 3.59 -10.76
N LEU A 7 -5.72 4.35 -11.72
CA LEU A 7 -7.14 4.67 -11.79
C LEU A 7 -7.82 3.71 -12.79
N HIS A 8 -8.71 2.83 -12.31
CA HIS A 8 -9.51 1.97 -13.18
C HIS A 8 -10.89 2.62 -13.41
N GLN A 9 -11.25 2.89 -14.66
CA GLN A 9 -12.52 3.52 -15.03
C GLN A 9 -13.65 2.47 -15.02
N ALA A 10 -14.77 2.77 -14.35
CA ALA A 10 -15.94 1.90 -14.33
C ALA A 10 -16.89 2.21 -15.52
N PRO A 11 -17.59 1.22 -16.10
CA PRO A 11 -18.60 1.45 -17.14
C PRO A 11 -19.88 2.10 -16.58
N GLU A 12 -20.59 2.86 -17.41
CA GLU A 12 -21.80 3.61 -17.02
C GLU A 12 -22.97 2.70 -16.59
N GLY A 13 -23.63 3.07 -15.49
CA GLY A 13 -24.91 2.47 -15.05
C GLY A 13 -24.89 1.71 -13.72
N HIS A 14 -23.80 1.72 -12.96
CA HIS A 14 -23.77 1.15 -11.61
C HIS A 14 -24.06 2.23 -10.55
N GLU A 15 -25.17 2.11 -9.82
CA GLU A 15 -25.38 2.89 -8.60
C GLU A 15 -24.41 2.37 -7.53
N ILE A 16 -23.30 3.09 -7.31
CA ILE A 16 -22.25 2.64 -6.39
C ILE A 16 -22.49 3.25 -5.01
N ALA A 17 -23.13 2.48 -4.13
CA ALA A 17 -23.05 2.71 -2.70
C ALA A 17 -21.60 2.43 -2.23
N GLY A 18 -20.75 3.45 -2.26
CA GLY A 18 -19.35 3.35 -1.85
C GLY A 18 -18.38 3.16 -3.01
N GLY A 19 -18.43 4.03 -4.02
CA GLY A 19 -17.25 4.19 -4.87
C GLY A 19 -16.11 4.72 -4.01
N ARG A 20 -14.92 4.09 -4.02
CA ARG A 20 -13.64 4.68 -3.59
C ARG A 20 -12.52 3.66 -3.74
N LEU A 21 -11.32 4.17 -4.04
CA LEU A 21 -10.08 3.39 -4.14
C LEU A 21 -9.98 2.33 -3.03
N ASP A 22 -9.79 1.07 -3.39
CA ASP A 22 -9.65 -0.02 -2.42
C ASP A 22 -8.46 0.20 -1.46
N HIS A 23 -7.40 0.87 -1.92
CA HIS A 23 -6.25 1.29 -1.12
C HIS A 23 -5.37 2.31 -1.88
N ILE A 24 -4.52 3.03 -1.14
CA ILE A 24 -3.46 3.90 -1.68
C ILE A 24 -2.11 3.24 -1.42
N GLY A 25 -1.26 3.10 -2.44
CA GLY A 25 0.07 2.49 -2.31
C GLY A 25 1.21 3.52 -2.32
N PHE A 26 2.12 3.45 -1.34
CA PHE A 26 3.38 4.19 -1.34
C PHE A 26 4.54 3.27 -1.67
N ILE A 27 5.31 3.62 -2.70
CA ILE A 27 6.49 2.88 -3.13
C ILE A 27 7.70 3.35 -2.33
N LEU A 28 8.36 2.41 -1.65
CA LEU A 28 9.57 2.62 -0.87
C LEU A 28 10.81 2.19 -1.65
N ASN A 29 11.96 2.76 -1.29
CA ASN A 29 13.21 2.56 -2.02
C ASN A 29 13.84 1.19 -1.73
N THR A 30 13.68 0.68 -0.51
CA THR A 30 14.27 -0.58 -0.06
C THR A 30 13.28 -1.41 0.76
N ALA A 31 13.52 -2.73 0.84
CA ALA A 31 12.75 -3.61 1.71
C ALA A 31 12.88 -3.21 3.19
N ALA A 32 14.05 -2.72 3.61
CA ALA A 32 14.28 -2.28 4.99
C ALA A 32 13.44 -1.04 5.34
N ASP A 33 13.19 -0.15 4.38
CA ASP A 33 12.32 1.01 4.61
C ASP A 33 10.89 0.57 4.98
N VAL A 34 10.41 -0.58 4.47
CA VAL A 34 9.10 -1.13 4.84
C VAL A 34 9.04 -1.42 6.34
N ASP A 35 10.11 -2.00 6.89
CA ASP A 35 10.19 -2.34 8.32
C ASP A 35 10.37 -1.09 9.20
N VAL A 36 11.14 -0.12 8.73
CA VAL A 36 11.31 1.18 9.42
C VAL A 36 9.97 1.92 9.50
N TRP A 37 9.22 2.00 8.39
CA TRP A 37 7.90 2.63 8.38
C TRP A 37 6.90 1.88 9.24
N TYR A 38 6.93 0.55 9.23
CA TYR A 38 6.08 -0.25 10.09
C TYR A 38 6.30 0.06 11.58
N ALA A 39 7.56 0.04 12.03
CA ALA A 39 7.90 0.34 13.42
C ALA A 39 7.49 1.77 13.81
N TRP A 40 7.80 2.75 12.96
CA TRP A 40 7.44 4.14 13.18
C TRP A 40 5.92 4.33 13.29
N LEU A 41 5.13 3.76 12.38
CA LEU A 41 3.67 3.87 12.41
C LEU A 41 3.07 3.16 13.64
N LEU A 42 3.64 2.04 14.05
CA LEU A 42 3.22 1.33 15.26
C LEU A 42 3.46 2.18 16.52
N GLU A 43 4.63 2.81 16.63
CA GLU A 43 4.95 3.75 17.73
C GLU A 43 4.00 4.95 17.77
N HIS A 44 3.48 5.37 16.63
CA HIS A 44 2.51 6.46 16.49
C HIS A 44 1.05 6.00 16.60
N ASN A 45 0.80 4.76 17.05
CA ASN A 45 -0.53 4.18 17.25
C ASN A 45 -1.41 4.16 15.99
N VAL A 46 -0.79 4.04 14.81
CA VAL A 46 -1.52 3.85 13.55
C VAL A 46 -2.09 2.43 13.50
N VAL A 47 -3.31 2.29 12.97
CA VAL A 47 -3.96 0.99 12.85
C VAL A 47 -3.27 0.17 11.75
N ILE A 48 -2.50 -0.82 12.17
CA ILE A 48 -1.90 -1.82 11.29
C ILE A 48 -2.93 -2.89 10.94
N LYS A 49 -3.08 -3.19 9.65
CA LYS A 49 -3.94 -4.28 9.13
C LYS A 49 -3.17 -5.58 8.91
N THR A 50 -1.92 -5.49 8.49
CA THR A 50 -1.03 -6.64 8.32
C THR A 50 0.37 -6.29 8.78
N GLU A 51 1.13 -7.28 9.24
CA GLU A 51 2.57 -7.14 9.45
C GLU A 51 3.32 -7.14 8.10
N PRO A 52 4.57 -6.64 8.05
CA PRO A 52 5.41 -6.72 6.85
C PRO A 52 5.61 -8.16 6.38
N ARG A 53 5.24 -8.43 5.13
CA ARG A 53 5.42 -9.73 4.48
C ARG A 53 6.25 -9.59 3.22
N THR A 54 7.12 -10.57 2.98
CA THR A 54 7.82 -10.73 1.71
C THR A 54 7.04 -11.69 0.82
N HIS A 55 6.77 -11.26 -0.41
CA HIS A 55 6.01 -11.99 -1.41
C HIS A 55 6.94 -12.80 -2.33
N ARG A 56 6.35 -13.66 -3.17
CA ARG A 56 7.09 -14.54 -4.10
C ARG A 56 7.97 -13.79 -5.11
N ASP A 57 7.57 -12.57 -5.46
CA ASP A 57 8.25 -11.66 -6.40
C ASP A 57 9.32 -10.81 -5.69
N SER A 58 9.65 -11.16 -4.44
CA SER A 58 10.56 -10.43 -3.57
C SER A 58 10.08 -9.02 -3.19
N ALA A 59 8.84 -8.65 -3.51
CA ALA A 59 8.22 -7.46 -2.95
C ALA A 59 8.04 -7.63 -1.45
N ARG A 60 8.15 -6.54 -0.69
CA ARG A 60 7.88 -6.50 0.75
C ARG A 60 6.85 -5.42 1.03
N SER A 61 5.78 -5.75 1.74
CA SER A 61 4.73 -4.78 2.04
C SER A 61 3.96 -5.06 3.31
N PHE A 62 3.28 -4.03 3.81
CA PHE A 62 2.24 -4.13 4.82
C PHE A 62 1.09 -3.16 4.53
N TYR A 63 -0.02 -3.33 5.25
CA TYR A 63 -1.19 -2.47 5.17
C TYR A 63 -1.46 -1.79 6.51
N CYS A 64 -1.84 -0.52 6.46
CA CYS A 64 -2.33 0.26 7.60
C CYS A 64 -3.56 1.10 7.19
N CYS A 65 -4.15 1.81 8.15
CA CYS A 65 -5.21 2.78 7.88
C CYS A 65 -4.76 4.21 8.16
N ASP A 66 -5.17 5.14 7.31
CA ASP A 66 -5.14 6.56 7.64
C ASP A 66 -6.20 6.91 8.71
N PRO A 67 -6.19 8.14 9.27
CA PRO A 67 -7.20 8.57 10.23
C PRO A 67 -8.66 8.57 9.70
N GLY A 68 -8.85 8.61 8.38
CA GLY A 68 -10.16 8.53 7.72
C GLY A 68 -10.64 7.10 7.43
N GLY A 69 -9.84 6.08 7.78
CA GLY A 69 -10.13 4.67 7.52
C GLY A 69 -9.74 4.19 6.11
N THR A 70 -9.07 5.01 5.31
CA THR A 70 -8.52 4.62 4.00
C THR A 70 -7.41 3.60 4.22
N VAL A 71 -7.42 2.50 3.47
CA VAL A 71 -6.35 1.51 3.51
C VAL A 71 -5.14 2.05 2.76
N VAL A 72 -3.98 2.00 3.40
CA VAL A 72 -2.69 2.40 2.81
C VAL A 72 -1.79 1.16 2.76
N GLN A 73 -1.19 0.92 1.59
CA GLN A 73 -0.17 -0.11 1.40
C GLN A 73 1.21 0.56 1.35
N MET A 74 2.11 0.13 2.22
CA MET A 74 3.52 0.52 2.16
C MET A 74 4.27 -0.63 1.48
N ILE A 75 4.87 -0.39 0.30
CA ILE A 75 5.44 -1.46 -0.52
C ILE A 75 6.82 -1.09 -1.07
N TYR A 76 7.78 -1.99 -0.89
CA TYR A 76 8.95 -2.08 -1.73
C TYR A 76 8.72 -3.17 -2.76
N HIS A 77 8.94 -2.85 -4.03
CA HIS A 77 9.01 -3.85 -5.08
C HIS A 77 10.39 -3.72 -5.74
N PRO A 78 11.23 -4.78 -5.78
CA PRO A 78 12.49 -4.72 -6.51
C PRO A 78 12.21 -4.34 -7.98
N PRO A 79 13.17 -3.73 -8.70
CA PRO A 79 12.97 -3.39 -10.10
C PRO A 79 12.37 -4.58 -10.84
N LEU A 80 11.23 -4.39 -11.50
CA LEU A 80 10.51 -5.43 -12.26
C LEU A 80 11.36 -6.04 -13.41
N SER A 81 12.60 -5.60 -13.59
CA SER A 81 13.59 -6.15 -14.52
C SER A 81 14.29 -7.36 -13.91
N GLN A 82 13.58 -8.49 -13.84
CA GLN A 82 14.20 -9.81 -13.88
C GLN A 82 13.40 -10.74 -14.80
N SER A 83 13.55 -10.48 -16.09
CA SER A 83 13.40 -11.46 -17.19
C SER A 83 13.96 -10.85 -18.47
#